data_AF-R7YTU3-F1
#
_entry.id   AF-R7YTU3-F1
#
_cell.length_a   1.000
_cell.length_b   1.000
_cell.length_c   1.000
_cell.angle_alpha   90.00
_cell.angle_beta   90.00
_cell.angle_gamma   90.00
#
_symmetry.space_group_name_H-M   'P 1'
#
loop_
_entity.id
_entity.type
_entity.pdbx_description
1 polymer ?
#
loop_
_entity_poly.entity_id
_entity_poly.type
_entity_poly.pdbx_seq_one_letter_code
_entity_poly.pdbx_strand_id
1 'polypeptide(L)'
;MPKPTTPLSSILPPLIFGTATFNYQYNKDPYQLDTTGLVHSALTLGIRAFDTSPYYGPSEELLGAALATPLVRADFPRSSYHILTKVGRISSSSFDYSAQWVRQSVHRSLARLQTPHLDLVYCHDVEFVSPADVLTAVRELRRLRDEEGAVKYVGISGYPLPVLCALSQLVLDETGEPLDAVQSYANYTLQNSRLASWGLGRLRAAGVDVVPNASMLGMGLLRRDGVPMGSMGDWHPAPQELRAAIREASGFCDRHGERLEVIALRWALESWLSAGAAVGSKGDLASGVPWTEEANEAVGGGKLGVSVMGVSNGEELEKTMQVWQSILDGLKGGKERCIRAGRWERDHEWSLNRKKAVLILAEGVREVLGEWVDYTWESPPPDFVNERDKDREQEP
;
A
#
# COMPACT_ATOMS: atom_id res chain seq x y z
N MET A 1 -0.40 25.76 -7.66
CA MET A 1 -0.43 26.26 -6.27
C MET A 1 0.84 25.81 -5.58
N PRO A 2 1.45 26.57 -4.65
CA PRO A 2 2.65 26.11 -3.96
C PRO A 2 2.41 24.79 -3.21
N LYS A 3 3.50 24.03 -2.96
CA LYS A 3 3.52 22.80 -2.15
C LYS A 3 2.57 22.91 -0.94
N PRO A 4 1.78 21.85 -0.64
CA PRO A 4 0.92 21.85 0.54
C PRO A 4 1.71 22.22 1.81
N THR A 5 1.15 23.12 2.61
CA THR A 5 1.74 23.51 3.91
C THR A 5 1.57 22.42 4.97
N THR A 6 0.54 21.60 4.82
CA THR A 6 0.27 20.44 5.66
C THR A 6 1.19 19.28 5.25
N PRO A 7 2.01 18.72 6.16
CA PRO A 7 2.81 17.54 5.84
C PRO A 7 1.92 16.31 5.63
N LEU A 8 2.25 15.46 4.65
CA LEU A 8 1.52 14.21 4.41
C LEU A 8 1.42 13.32 5.67
N SER A 9 2.48 13.30 6.47
CA SER A 9 2.57 12.56 7.75
C SER A 9 1.62 13.06 8.85
N SER A 10 0.89 14.15 8.61
CA SER A 10 -0.15 14.63 9.53
C SER A 10 -1.57 14.23 9.13
N ILE A 11 -1.78 13.82 7.86
CA ILE A 11 -3.14 13.64 7.32
C ILE A 11 -3.37 12.29 6.64
N LEU A 12 -2.33 11.58 6.21
CA LEU A 12 -2.52 10.30 5.54
C LEU A 12 -3.01 9.25 6.57
N PRO A 13 -4.14 8.57 6.36
CA PRO A 13 -4.60 7.52 7.25
C PRO A 13 -3.57 6.37 7.35
N PRO A 14 -3.41 5.72 8.52
CA PRO A 14 -2.47 4.61 8.68
C PRO A 14 -2.92 3.31 8.00
N LEU A 15 -4.17 3.24 7.52
CA LEU A 15 -4.69 2.14 6.70
C LEU A 15 -5.25 2.69 5.39
N ILE A 16 -4.70 2.21 4.27
CA ILE A 16 -5.05 2.60 2.91
C ILE A 16 -5.67 1.40 2.19
N PHE A 17 -6.77 1.61 1.47
CA PHE A 17 -7.34 0.61 0.58
C PHE A 17 -6.61 0.64 -0.76
N GLY A 18 -5.75 -0.33 -0.99
CA GLY A 18 -5.13 -0.61 -2.28
C GLY A 18 -6.10 -1.33 -3.23
N THR A 19 -6.22 -0.82 -4.45
CA THR A 19 -7.10 -1.36 -5.50
C THR A 19 -6.33 -2.14 -6.56
N ALA A 20 -5.12 -2.62 -6.24
CA ALA A 20 -4.37 -3.54 -7.11
C ALA A 20 -5.17 -4.81 -7.40
N THR A 21 -6.06 -5.23 -6.48
CA THR A 21 -7.01 -6.33 -6.66
C THR A 21 -8.08 -6.05 -7.71
N PHE A 22 -8.36 -4.80 -8.08
CA PHE A 22 -9.33 -4.46 -9.15
C PHE A 22 -8.72 -4.64 -10.54
N ASN A 23 -8.00 -5.76 -10.72
CA ASN A 23 -7.26 -6.08 -11.93
C ASN A 23 -7.39 -7.56 -12.29
N TYR A 24 -6.78 -7.92 -13.42
CA TYR A 24 -6.76 -9.27 -13.98
C TYR A 24 -5.72 -10.23 -13.35
N GLN A 25 -4.80 -9.73 -12.51
CA GLN A 25 -3.82 -10.55 -11.78
C GLN A 25 -4.50 -11.30 -10.63
N TYR A 26 -5.42 -10.63 -9.94
CA TYR A 26 -6.10 -11.17 -8.76
C TYR A 26 -7.49 -11.72 -9.09
N ASN A 27 -8.14 -11.22 -10.14
CA ASN A 27 -9.50 -11.60 -10.52
C ASN A 27 -9.57 -12.05 -11.98
N LYS A 28 -10.49 -12.98 -12.28
CA LYS A 28 -10.73 -13.43 -13.67
C LYS A 28 -11.36 -12.32 -14.51
N ASP A 29 -12.32 -11.61 -13.92
CA ASP A 29 -12.97 -10.44 -14.51
C ASP A 29 -13.16 -9.37 -13.43
N PRO A 30 -12.33 -8.31 -13.40
CA PRO A 30 -12.46 -7.23 -12.43
C PRO A 30 -13.75 -6.41 -12.59
N TYR A 31 -14.44 -6.48 -13.74
CA TYR A 31 -15.72 -5.80 -13.93
C TYR A 31 -16.90 -6.50 -13.23
N GLN A 32 -16.72 -7.74 -12.74
CA GLN A 32 -17.71 -8.45 -11.91
C GLN A 32 -17.61 -8.10 -10.42
N LEU A 33 -16.61 -7.32 -10.02
CA LEU A 33 -16.46 -6.89 -8.63
C LEU A 33 -17.53 -5.86 -8.29
N ASP A 34 -18.13 -5.98 -7.11
CA ASP A 34 -18.98 -4.93 -6.55
C ASP A 34 -18.12 -3.78 -5.99
N THR A 35 -17.46 -3.04 -6.89
CA THR A 35 -16.54 -1.97 -6.48
C THR A 35 -17.27 -0.81 -5.80
N THR A 36 -18.52 -0.51 -6.19
CA THR A 36 -19.35 0.50 -5.53
C THR A 36 -19.65 0.10 -4.10
N GLY A 37 -20.16 -1.11 -3.87
CA GLY A 37 -20.43 -1.62 -2.51
C GLY A 37 -19.18 -1.71 -1.65
N LEU A 38 -18.05 -2.13 -2.23
CA LEU A 38 -16.75 -2.18 -1.55
C LEU A 38 -16.26 -0.79 -1.11
N VAL A 39 -16.25 0.18 -2.01
CA VAL A 39 -15.78 1.54 -1.74
C VAL A 39 -16.68 2.22 -0.71
N HIS A 40 -18.00 2.08 -0.85
CA HIS A 40 -18.96 2.63 0.11
C HIS A 40 -18.82 1.97 1.49
N SER A 41 -18.66 0.65 1.55
CA SER A 41 -18.44 -0.07 2.82
C SER A 41 -17.11 0.33 3.48
N ALA A 42 -16.05 0.47 2.69
CA ALA A 42 -14.74 0.92 3.17
C ALA A 42 -14.83 2.32 3.80
N LEU A 43 -15.46 3.27 3.10
CA LEU A 43 -15.71 4.62 3.61
C LEU A 43 -16.60 4.58 4.86
N THR A 44 -17.65 3.77 4.85
CA THR A 44 -18.52 3.60 6.02
C THR A 44 -17.73 3.11 7.25
N LEU A 45 -16.75 2.24 7.07
CA LEU A 45 -15.89 1.71 8.14
C LEU A 45 -14.69 2.63 8.49
N GLY A 46 -14.64 3.83 7.93
CA GLY A 46 -13.64 4.85 8.26
C GLY A 46 -12.37 4.83 7.41
N ILE A 47 -12.26 4.00 6.37
CA ILE A 47 -11.15 4.11 5.41
C ILE A 47 -11.26 5.47 4.70
N ARG A 48 -10.14 6.21 4.60
CA ARG A 48 -10.09 7.56 4.00
C ARG A 48 -8.95 7.73 2.99
N ALA A 49 -8.40 6.65 2.48
CA ALA A 49 -7.37 6.68 1.44
C ALA A 49 -7.45 5.45 0.53
N PHE A 50 -7.33 5.70 -0.77
CA PHE A 50 -7.35 4.67 -1.81
C PHE A 50 -6.07 4.74 -2.66
N ASP A 51 -5.36 3.62 -2.84
CA ASP A 51 -4.15 3.53 -3.67
C ASP A 51 -4.41 2.69 -4.93
N THR A 52 -4.26 3.31 -6.10
CA THR A 52 -4.49 2.69 -7.41
C THR A 52 -3.29 2.88 -8.34
N SER A 53 -3.43 2.54 -9.63
CA SER A 53 -2.42 2.80 -10.65
C SER A 53 -3.02 2.69 -12.06
N PRO A 54 -2.55 3.47 -13.05
CA PRO A 54 -2.87 3.25 -14.46
C PRO A 54 -2.45 1.87 -14.98
N TYR A 55 -1.46 1.24 -14.34
CA TYR A 55 -0.98 -0.10 -14.69
C TYR A 55 -1.93 -1.21 -14.19
N TYR A 56 -2.77 -0.95 -13.18
CA TYR A 56 -3.64 -1.96 -12.57
C TYR A 56 -4.89 -2.24 -13.40
N GLY A 57 -4.74 -2.60 -14.68
CA GLY A 57 -5.86 -2.86 -15.58
C GLY A 57 -6.93 -1.75 -15.51
N PRO A 58 -8.22 -2.07 -15.25
CA PRO A 58 -9.28 -1.08 -15.17
C PRO A 58 -9.45 -0.43 -13.78
N SER A 59 -8.51 -0.61 -12.85
CA SER A 59 -8.65 -0.20 -11.45
C SER A 59 -8.99 1.28 -11.25
N GLU A 60 -8.34 2.20 -11.99
CA GLU A 60 -8.66 3.64 -11.90
C GLU A 60 -10.08 3.95 -12.38
N GLU A 61 -10.54 3.28 -13.44
CA GLU A 61 -11.88 3.46 -14.01
C GLU A 61 -12.94 2.91 -13.05
N LEU A 62 -12.70 1.72 -12.47
CA LEU A 62 -13.59 1.09 -11.51
C LEU A 62 -13.69 1.88 -10.19
N LEU A 63 -12.55 2.34 -9.66
CA LEU A 63 -12.51 3.17 -8.45
C LEU A 63 -13.18 4.53 -8.71
N GLY A 64 -12.87 5.18 -9.84
CA GLY A 64 -13.46 6.44 -10.23
C GLY A 64 -14.98 6.37 -10.40
N ALA A 65 -15.47 5.34 -11.07
CA ALA A 65 -16.91 5.10 -11.23
C ALA A 65 -17.61 4.89 -9.87
N ALA A 66 -17.02 4.09 -8.97
CA ALA A 66 -17.56 3.85 -7.64
C ALA A 66 -17.64 5.12 -6.79
N LEU A 67 -16.54 5.90 -6.73
CA LEU A 67 -16.47 7.17 -6.01
C LEU A 67 -17.39 8.26 -6.60
N ALA A 68 -17.71 8.16 -7.89
CA ALA A 68 -18.55 9.14 -8.58
C ALA A 68 -20.05 8.88 -8.43
N THR A 69 -20.45 7.71 -7.90
CA THR A 69 -21.86 7.40 -7.70
C THR A 69 -22.54 8.43 -6.79
N PRO A 70 -23.83 8.76 -7.02
CA PRO A 70 -24.56 9.67 -6.14
C PRO A 70 -24.58 9.22 -4.68
N LEU A 71 -24.64 7.90 -4.44
CA LEU A 71 -24.57 7.30 -3.11
C LEU A 71 -23.27 7.68 -2.39
N VAL A 72 -22.11 7.40 -2.99
CA VAL A 72 -20.82 7.68 -2.36
C VAL A 72 -20.59 9.19 -2.23
N ARG A 73 -20.93 10.00 -3.24
CA ARG A 73 -20.72 11.45 -3.20
C ARG A 73 -21.59 12.18 -2.17
N ALA A 74 -22.80 11.68 -1.91
CA ALA A 74 -23.69 12.28 -0.92
C ALA A 74 -23.15 12.09 0.50
N ASP A 75 -22.65 10.90 0.80
CA ASP A 75 -22.15 10.53 2.13
C ASP A 75 -20.69 10.98 2.35
N PHE A 76 -19.88 10.98 1.29
CA PHE A 76 -18.44 11.20 1.34
C PHE A 76 -18.00 12.19 0.26
N PRO A 77 -17.94 13.49 0.57
CA PRO A 77 -17.45 14.49 -0.38
C PRO A 77 -15.98 14.25 -0.72
N ARG A 78 -15.51 14.63 -1.91
CA ARG A 78 -14.13 14.39 -2.38
C ARG A 78 -13.04 14.84 -1.39
N SER A 79 -13.29 15.90 -0.61
CA SER A 79 -12.35 16.41 0.37
C SER A 79 -12.20 15.54 1.63
N SER A 80 -13.07 14.55 1.85
CA SER A 80 -13.00 13.70 3.04
C SER A 80 -12.02 12.55 2.90
N TYR A 81 -11.56 12.20 1.70
CA TYR A 81 -10.66 11.08 1.46
C TYR A 81 -9.52 11.43 0.52
N HIS A 82 -8.50 10.58 0.48
CA HIS A 82 -7.33 10.71 -0.37
C HIS A 82 -7.36 9.71 -1.53
N ILE A 83 -6.98 10.15 -2.73
CA ILE A 83 -6.73 9.29 -3.89
C ILE A 83 -5.24 9.33 -4.21
N LEU A 84 -4.60 8.17 -4.07
CA LEU A 84 -3.21 7.92 -4.41
C LEU A 84 -3.18 7.14 -5.72
N THR A 85 -2.34 7.56 -6.67
CA THR A 85 -2.13 6.83 -7.92
C THR A 85 -0.66 6.88 -8.33
N LYS A 86 -0.34 6.40 -9.52
CA LYS A 86 1.03 6.25 -9.99
C LYS A 86 1.20 6.68 -11.44
N VAL A 87 2.44 6.86 -11.88
CA VAL A 87 2.83 7.18 -13.26
C VAL A 87 4.07 6.37 -13.66
N GLY A 88 4.46 6.45 -14.93
CA GLY A 88 5.70 5.85 -15.43
C GLY A 88 5.47 4.47 -16.05
N ARG A 89 5.01 3.50 -15.26
CA ARG A 89 4.73 2.13 -15.74
C ARG A 89 3.47 2.09 -16.60
N ILE A 90 3.60 1.53 -17.82
CA ILE A 90 2.51 1.42 -18.81
C ILE A 90 2.01 -0.03 -18.90
N SER A 91 2.95 -0.97 -19.03
CA SER A 91 2.67 -2.40 -19.14
C SER A 91 3.72 -3.20 -18.34
N SER A 92 3.77 -4.52 -18.53
CA SER A 92 4.79 -5.38 -17.92
C SER A 92 6.21 -5.02 -18.36
N SER A 93 6.38 -4.60 -19.61
CA SER A 93 7.68 -4.37 -20.27
C SER A 93 7.87 -2.95 -20.80
N SER A 94 6.89 -2.06 -20.61
CA SER A 94 6.91 -0.70 -21.16
C SER A 94 6.79 0.35 -20.06
N PHE A 95 7.78 1.24 -20.01
CA PHE A 95 7.91 2.33 -19.04
C PHE A 95 8.23 3.64 -19.77
N ASP A 96 7.58 4.73 -19.37
CA ASP A 96 7.91 6.06 -19.87
C ASP A 96 7.84 7.10 -18.76
N TYR A 97 9.01 7.62 -18.42
CA TYR A 97 9.20 8.61 -17.35
C TYR A 97 9.49 10.01 -17.90
N SER A 98 9.33 10.21 -19.22
CA SER A 98 9.43 11.53 -19.83
C SER A 98 8.37 12.47 -19.24
N ALA A 99 8.72 13.76 -19.15
CA ALA A 99 7.81 14.78 -18.65
C ALA A 99 6.48 14.80 -19.41
N GLN A 100 6.52 14.62 -20.75
CA GLN A 100 5.33 14.56 -21.59
C GLN A 100 4.41 13.41 -21.20
N TRP A 101 4.94 12.19 -21.03
CA TRP A 101 4.12 11.05 -20.64
C TRP A 101 3.60 11.15 -19.21
N VAL A 102 4.42 11.65 -18.28
CA VAL A 102 4.01 11.88 -16.88
C VAL A 102 2.80 12.83 -16.83
N ARG A 103 2.86 13.97 -17.53
CA ARG A 103 1.74 14.91 -17.64
C ARG A 103 0.51 14.26 -18.26
N GLN A 104 0.67 13.56 -19.38
CA GLN A 104 -0.44 12.86 -20.03
C GLN A 104 -1.08 11.82 -19.10
N SER A 105 -0.26 11.06 -18.37
CA SER A 105 -0.72 10.02 -17.45
C SER A 105 -1.51 10.63 -16.29
N VAL A 106 -1.02 11.74 -15.69
CA VAL A 106 -1.75 12.45 -14.63
C VAL A 106 -3.13 12.91 -15.11
N HIS A 107 -3.23 13.55 -16.27
CA HIS A 107 -4.53 13.99 -16.81
C HIS A 107 -5.47 12.81 -17.11
N ARG A 108 -4.93 11.70 -17.64
CA ARG A 108 -5.70 10.48 -17.85
C ARG A 108 -6.23 9.92 -16.52
N SER A 109 -5.41 9.87 -15.48
CA SER A 109 -5.82 9.43 -14.14
C SER A 109 -6.92 10.32 -13.56
N LEU A 110 -6.80 11.65 -13.66
CA LEU A 110 -7.84 12.60 -13.22
C LEU A 110 -9.19 12.33 -13.90
N ALA A 111 -9.17 12.06 -15.22
CA ALA A 111 -10.37 11.75 -15.98
C ALA A 111 -10.98 10.41 -15.56
N ARG A 112 -10.18 9.35 -15.44
CA ARG A 112 -10.65 8.02 -15.03
C ARG A 112 -11.20 8.00 -13.61
N LEU A 113 -10.51 8.67 -12.69
CA LEU A 113 -10.89 8.80 -11.28
C LEU A 113 -11.99 9.85 -11.05
N GLN A 114 -12.39 10.56 -12.10
CA GLN A 114 -13.44 11.59 -12.09
C GLN A 114 -13.24 12.62 -10.97
N THR A 115 -12.01 13.12 -10.86
CA THR A 115 -11.59 13.97 -9.75
C THR A 115 -10.76 15.16 -10.23
N PRO A 116 -10.86 16.34 -9.57
CA PRO A 116 -10.10 17.51 -10.00
C PRO A 116 -8.62 17.51 -9.57
N HIS A 117 -8.23 16.64 -8.63
CA HIS A 117 -6.85 16.52 -8.16
C HIS A 117 -6.55 15.12 -7.61
N LEU A 118 -5.27 14.78 -7.59
CA LEU A 118 -4.70 13.57 -6.98
C LEU A 118 -3.95 13.99 -5.71
N ASP A 119 -4.16 13.26 -4.62
CA ASP A 119 -3.52 13.60 -3.34
C ASP A 119 -2.05 13.21 -3.37
N LEU A 120 -1.71 12.01 -3.82
CA LEU A 120 -0.32 11.57 -3.93
C LEU A 120 -0.11 10.80 -5.22
N VAL A 121 0.95 11.14 -5.95
CA VAL A 121 1.35 10.42 -7.15
C VAL A 121 2.74 9.82 -6.97
N TYR A 122 2.84 8.51 -7.16
CA TYR A 122 4.12 7.80 -7.15
C TYR A 122 4.67 7.62 -8.57
N CYS A 123 5.97 7.77 -8.76
CA CYS A 123 6.66 7.10 -9.87
C CYS A 123 6.66 5.58 -9.60
N HIS A 124 6.09 4.77 -10.50
CA HIS A 124 5.79 3.35 -10.27
C HIS A 124 6.91 2.42 -10.75
N ASP A 125 7.36 1.52 -9.86
CA ASP A 125 8.40 0.52 -10.12
C ASP A 125 9.66 1.17 -10.72
N VAL A 126 10.21 2.11 -9.95
CA VAL A 126 11.35 2.94 -10.34
C VAL A 126 12.63 2.15 -10.63
N GLU A 127 12.71 0.89 -10.20
CA GLU A 127 13.85 0.01 -10.51
C GLU A 127 13.95 -0.37 -11.99
N PHE A 128 12.90 -0.17 -12.79
CA PHE A 128 12.85 -0.54 -14.21
C PHE A 128 13.39 0.55 -15.16
N VAL A 129 13.81 1.70 -14.63
CA VAL A 129 14.27 2.86 -15.41
C VAL A 129 15.54 3.46 -14.82
N SER A 130 16.18 4.38 -15.55
CA SER A 130 17.38 5.03 -15.05
C SER A 130 17.08 6.01 -13.90
N PRO A 131 18.04 6.28 -13.00
CA PRO A 131 17.87 7.33 -11.98
C PRO A 131 17.57 8.72 -12.57
N ALA A 132 18.09 9.02 -13.76
CA ALA A 132 17.83 10.28 -14.45
C ALA A 132 16.37 10.41 -14.92
N ASP A 133 15.77 9.30 -15.35
CA ASP A 133 14.35 9.24 -15.70
C ASP A 133 13.46 9.46 -14.47
N VAL A 134 13.82 8.85 -13.34
CA VAL A 134 13.12 9.08 -12.05
C VAL A 134 13.17 10.55 -11.66
N LEU A 135 14.33 11.20 -11.74
CA LEU A 135 14.47 12.64 -11.46
C LEU A 135 13.61 13.49 -12.40
N THR A 136 13.57 13.13 -13.69
CA THR A 136 12.74 13.81 -14.70
C THR A 136 11.26 13.72 -14.33
N ALA A 137 10.77 12.52 -14.02
CA ALA A 137 9.37 12.31 -13.64
C ALA A 137 9.01 13.03 -12.33
N VAL A 138 9.87 12.98 -11.30
CA VAL A 138 9.65 13.68 -10.02
C VAL A 138 9.59 15.19 -10.22
N ARG A 139 10.49 15.77 -11.02
CA ARG A 139 10.48 17.21 -11.34
C ARG A 139 9.19 17.60 -12.06
N GLU A 140 8.72 16.78 -13.00
CA GLU A 140 7.47 17.04 -13.70
C GLU A 140 6.24 16.93 -12.78
N LEU A 141 6.17 15.93 -11.90
CA LEU A 141 5.08 15.82 -10.92
C LEU A 141 5.03 17.03 -9.98
N ARG A 142 6.20 17.52 -9.53
CA ARG A 142 6.28 18.75 -8.73
C ARG A 142 5.87 19.97 -9.51
N ARG A 143 6.21 20.04 -10.80
CA ARG A 143 5.72 21.10 -11.69
C ARG A 143 4.19 21.08 -11.80
N LEU A 144 3.57 19.92 -11.98
CA LEU A 144 2.10 19.78 -12.03
C LEU A 144 1.44 20.17 -10.70
N ARG A 145 2.07 19.84 -9.57
CA ARG A 145 1.66 20.35 -8.24
C ARG A 145 1.72 21.87 -8.20
N ASP A 146 2.88 22.43 -8.54
CA ASP A 146 3.20 23.84 -8.32
C ASP A 146 2.47 24.78 -9.28
N GLU A 147 2.29 24.38 -10.54
CA GLU A 147 1.63 25.19 -11.57
C GLU A 147 0.12 24.94 -11.64
N GLU A 148 -0.31 23.67 -11.68
CA GLU A 148 -1.70 23.31 -11.95
C GLU A 148 -2.50 22.96 -10.69
N GLY A 149 -1.83 22.51 -9.62
CA GLY A 149 -2.48 22.01 -8.41
C GLY A 149 -3.18 20.65 -8.59
N ALA A 150 -2.92 19.98 -9.71
CA ALA A 150 -3.44 18.67 -10.10
C ALA A 150 -2.93 17.52 -9.22
N VAL A 151 -1.75 17.69 -8.62
CA VAL A 151 -1.10 16.77 -7.69
C VAL A 151 -0.81 17.50 -6.39
N LYS A 152 -0.94 16.87 -5.22
CA LYS A 152 -0.59 17.49 -3.92
C LYS A 152 0.78 17.04 -3.42
N TYR A 153 1.02 15.73 -3.39
CA TYR A 153 2.24 15.11 -2.88
C TYR A 153 2.89 14.21 -3.95
N VAL A 154 4.22 14.07 -3.88
CA VAL A 154 5.02 13.32 -4.85
C VAL A 154 5.86 12.27 -4.14
N GLY A 155 5.84 11.05 -4.66
CA GLY A 155 6.60 9.93 -4.13
C GLY A 155 7.17 9.00 -5.20
N ILE A 156 7.84 7.95 -4.75
CA ILE A 156 8.25 6.81 -5.60
C ILE A 156 7.74 5.50 -4.99
N SER A 157 7.58 4.49 -5.82
CA SER A 157 7.19 3.13 -5.43
C SER A 157 8.04 2.11 -6.18
N GLY A 158 8.35 0.99 -5.55
CA GLY A 158 9.18 -0.07 -6.15
C GLY A 158 9.49 -1.20 -5.18
N TYR A 159 10.18 -2.23 -5.70
CA TYR A 159 10.52 -3.41 -4.89
C TYR A 159 11.86 -3.33 -4.17
N PRO A 160 13.03 -3.13 -4.82
CA PRO A 160 14.30 -3.29 -4.15
C PRO A 160 14.56 -2.12 -3.20
N LEU A 161 14.64 -2.41 -1.90
CA LEU A 161 14.96 -1.39 -0.89
C LEU A 161 16.26 -0.61 -1.21
N PRO A 162 17.34 -1.23 -1.73
CA PRO A 162 18.53 -0.48 -2.10
C PRO A 162 18.27 0.60 -3.15
N VAL A 163 17.45 0.29 -4.17
CA VAL A 163 17.07 1.22 -5.23
C VAL A 163 16.22 2.35 -4.65
N LEU A 164 15.19 2.03 -3.88
CA LEU A 164 14.34 3.04 -3.23
C LEU A 164 15.13 4.00 -2.35
N CYS A 165 16.06 3.48 -1.52
CA CYS A 165 16.89 4.30 -0.65
C CYS A 165 17.84 5.20 -1.46
N ALA A 166 18.52 4.65 -2.47
CA ALA A 166 19.45 5.41 -3.31
C ALA A 166 18.73 6.52 -4.09
N LEU A 167 17.59 6.22 -4.70
CA LEU A 167 16.80 7.21 -5.44
C LEU A 167 16.19 8.27 -4.53
N SER A 168 15.77 7.92 -3.32
CA SER A 168 15.27 8.90 -2.35
C SER A 168 16.36 9.91 -1.97
N GLN A 169 17.58 9.43 -1.72
CA GLN A 169 18.72 10.29 -1.45
C GLN A 169 19.08 11.14 -2.67
N LEU A 170 19.13 10.53 -3.86
CA LEU A 170 19.39 11.26 -5.11
C LEU A 170 18.38 12.39 -5.34
N VAL A 171 17.08 12.14 -5.15
CA VAL A 171 16.06 13.18 -5.30
C VAL A 171 16.30 14.32 -4.32
N LEU A 172 16.62 14.03 -3.05
CA LEU A 172 16.94 15.06 -2.07
C LEU A 172 18.16 15.89 -2.50
N ASP A 173 19.24 15.22 -2.90
CA ASP A 173 20.50 15.87 -3.29
C ASP A 173 20.33 16.76 -4.54
N GLU A 174 19.61 16.27 -5.54
CA GLU A 174 19.47 16.91 -6.86
C GLU A 174 18.36 17.97 -6.94
N THR A 175 17.50 18.04 -5.93
CA THR A 175 16.35 18.96 -5.92
C THR A 175 16.23 19.81 -4.66
N GLY A 176 16.96 19.46 -3.59
CA GLY A 176 16.85 20.11 -2.29
C GLY A 176 15.53 19.84 -1.55
N GLU A 177 14.62 19.06 -2.14
CA GLU A 177 13.32 18.72 -1.55
C GLU A 177 13.21 17.19 -1.46
N PRO A 178 12.98 16.62 -0.26
CA PRO A 178 12.77 15.17 -0.12
C PRO A 178 11.44 14.75 -0.76
N LEU A 179 11.30 13.44 -1.02
CA LEU A 179 10.03 12.85 -1.43
C LEU A 179 9.03 12.90 -0.27
N ASP A 180 7.75 13.17 -0.56
CA ASP A 180 6.70 13.20 0.47
C ASP A 180 6.38 11.79 0.99
N ALA A 181 6.52 10.78 0.11
CA ALA A 181 6.35 9.37 0.47
C ALA A 181 7.21 8.43 -0.38
N VAL A 182 7.56 7.28 0.20
CA VAL A 182 8.17 6.15 -0.52
C VAL A 182 7.40 4.88 -0.22
N GLN A 183 6.66 4.36 -1.19
CA GLN A 183 5.90 3.13 -1.01
C GLN A 183 6.81 1.92 -1.29
N SER A 184 6.89 1.00 -0.34
CA SER A 184 7.56 -0.28 -0.53
C SER A 184 6.54 -1.40 -0.46
N TYR A 185 6.65 -2.39 -1.34
CA TYR A 185 5.76 -3.55 -1.31
C TYR A 185 6.51 -4.85 -0.97
N ALA A 186 5.84 -5.74 -0.24
CA ALA A 186 6.32 -7.08 0.14
C ALA A 186 7.63 -7.13 0.98
N ASN A 187 8.17 -5.98 1.42
CA ASN A 187 9.37 -5.89 2.26
C ASN A 187 9.09 -5.77 3.78
N TYR A 188 7.82 -5.70 4.17
CA TYR A 188 7.39 -5.87 5.56
C TYR A 188 6.15 -6.77 5.66
N THR A 189 6.43 -8.07 5.63
CA THR A 189 5.49 -9.19 5.69
C THR A 189 6.02 -10.20 6.71
N LEU A 190 5.22 -11.19 7.10
CA LEU A 190 5.70 -12.24 8.02
C LEU A 190 6.97 -12.96 7.52
N GLN A 191 7.11 -13.08 6.20
CA GLN A 191 8.31 -13.67 5.57
C GLN A 191 9.48 -12.69 5.48
N ASN A 192 9.24 -11.38 5.29
CA ASN A 192 10.30 -10.39 5.05
C ASN A 192 10.14 -9.14 5.92
N SER A 193 11.14 -8.84 6.74
CA SER A 193 11.19 -7.74 7.70
C SER A 193 12.17 -6.61 7.31
N ARG A 194 12.78 -6.70 6.12
CA ARG A 194 13.90 -5.84 5.69
C ARG A 194 13.56 -4.37 5.61
N LEU A 195 12.28 -4.02 5.37
CA LEU A 195 11.87 -2.62 5.37
C LEU A 195 12.18 -1.96 6.73
N ALA A 196 11.91 -2.64 7.85
CA ALA A 196 12.23 -2.12 9.18
C ALA A 196 13.70 -2.28 9.54
N SER A 197 14.28 -3.47 9.33
CA SER A 197 15.64 -3.79 9.78
C SER A 197 16.74 -3.13 8.96
N TRP A 198 16.45 -2.74 7.70
CA TRP A 198 17.45 -2.20 6.78
C TRP A 198 17.00 -0.90 6.08
N GLY A 199 15.77 -0.84 5.57
CA GLY A 199 15.31 0.29 4.74
C GLY A 199 14.98 1.56 5.53
N LEU A 200 14.31 1.43 6.67
CA LEU A 200 13.67 2.54 7.38
C LEU A 200 14.65 3.64 7.78
N GLY A 201 15.80 3.28 8.35
CA GLY A 201 16.81 4.27 8.75
C GLY A 201 17.36 5.07 7.56
N ARG A 202 17.50 4.43 6.39
CA ARG A 202 18.03 5.04 5.17
C ARG A 202 17.01 5.96 4.52
N LEU A 203 15.75 5.53 4.41
CA LEU A 203 14.66 6.36 3.89
C LEU A 203 14.45 7.59 4.77
N ARG A 204 14.48 7.42 6.10
CA ARG A 204 14.41 8.54 7.04
C ARG A 204 15.60 9.51 6.88
N ALA A 205 16.81 8.99 6.69
CA ALA A 205 17.99 9.82 6.46
C ALA A 205 17.90 10.64 5.17
N ALA A 206 17.25 10.10 4.13
CA ALA A 206 16.90 10.81 2.90
C ALA A 206 15.71 11.80 3.05
N GLY A 207 15.26 12.07 4.27
CA GLY A 207 14.20 13.05 4.57
C GLY A 207 12.78 12.55 4.30
N VAL A 208 12.58 11.26 4.01
CA VAL A 208 11.25 10.68 3.78
C VAL A 208 10.51 10.52 5.11
N ASP A 209 9.34 11.13 5.23
CA ASP A 209 8.57 11.17 6.47
C ASP A 209 7.43 10.13 6.51
N VAL A 210 7.02 9.61 5.35
CA VAL A 210 5.97 8.59 5.20
C VAL A 210 6.45 7.44 4.31
N VAL A 211 6.44 6.21 4.83
CA VAL A 211 6.79 4.98 4.09
C VAL A 211 5.64 3.99 4.18
N PRO A 212 4.71 3.99 3.21
CA PRO A 212 3.63 3.00 3.19
C PRO A 212 4.16 1.60 2.89
N ASN A 213 3.77 0.63 3.73
CA ASN A 213 4.01 -0.79 3.51
C ASN A 213 2.85 -1.42 2.75
N ALA A 214 3.06 -1.73 1.47
CA ALA A 214 2.08 -2.38 0.62
C ALA A 214 2.28 -3.90 0.57
N SER A 215 1.21 -4.61 0.22
CA SER A 215 1.24 -6.07 0.01
C SER A 215 1.71 -6.85 1.25
N MET A 216 1.07 -6.63 2.40
CA MET A 216 1.41 -7.29 3.68
C MET A 216 1.38 -8.83 3.64
N LEU A 217 0.64 -9.40 2.68
CA LEU A 217 0.59 -10.84 2.42
C LEU A 217 1.57 -11.28 1.33
N GLY A 218 2.58 -10.46 0.99
CA GLY A 218 3.55 -10.76 -0.05
C GLY A 218 2.87 -10.99 -1.40
N MET A 219 2.04 -10.05 -1.84
CA MET A 219 1.27 -10.16 -3.10
C MET A 219 0.39 -11.41 -3.18
N GLY A 220 -0.08 -11.90 -2.02
CA GLY A 220 -0.91 -13.09 -1.90
C GLY A 220 -0.13 -14.38 -1.66
N LEU A 221 1.20 -14.34 -1.61
CA LEU A 221 2.04 -15.50 -1.28
C LEU A 221 1.71 -16.09 0.09
N LEU A 222 1.52 -15.25 1.12
CA LEU A 222 1.28 -15.66 2.51
C LEU A 222 -0.19 -16.04 2.75
N ARG A 223 -0.70 -16.98 1.96
CA ARG A 223 -2.06 -17.52 2.04
C ARG A 223 -2.02 -19.03 2.06
N ARG A 224 -3.00 -19.64 2.74
CA ARG A 224 -3.23 -21.08 2.74
C ARG A 224 -3.33 -21.68 1.34
N ASP A 225 -4.05 -20.99 0.45
CA ASP A 225 -4.27 -21.42 -0.92
C ASP A 225 -3.16 -20.98 -1.89
N GLY A 226 -2.11 -20.31 -1.37
CA GLY A 226 -1.04 -19.71 -2.16
C GLY A 226 -1.48 -18.45 -2.92
N VAL A 227 -0.68 -18.10 -3.93
CA VAL A 227 -0.85 -16.89 -4.75
C VAL A 227 -2.20 -16.97 -5.51
N PRO A 228 -3.04 -15.93 -5.45
CA PRO A 228 -4.26 -15.85 -6.26
C PRO A 228 -3.93 -15.84 -7.76
N MET A 229 -4.64 -16.66 -8.52
CA MET A 229 -4.53 -16.73 -9.97
C MET A 229 -5.78 -16.12 -10.64
N GLY A 230 -5.64 -14.89 -11.13
CA GLY A 230 -6.61 -14.27 -12.02
C GLY A 230 -6.52 -14.82 -13.45
N SER A 231 -6.99 -14.04 -14.43
CA SER A 231 -6.92 -14.44 -15.85
C SER A 231 -5.50 -14.40 -16.42
N MET A 232 -4.57 -13.72 -15.75
CA MET A 232 -3.16 -13.65 -16.14
C MET A 232 -2.32 -14.89 -15.77
N GLY A 233 -2.89 -15.87 -15.06
CA GLY A 233 -2.16 -17.08 -14.65
C GLY A 233 -1.20 -16.85 -13.48
N ASP A 234 -0.09 -17.61 -13.42
CA ASP A 234 0.93 -17.45 -12.39
C ASP A 234 1.93 -16.35 -12.79
N TRP A 235 1.83 -15.20 -12.12
CA TRP A 235 2.63 -14.00 -12.40
C TRP A 235 3.62 -13.68 -11.27
N HIS A 236 3.57 -14.41 -10.16
CA HIS A 236 4.28 -14.01 -8.94
C HIS A 236 5.76 -14.47 -8.97
N PRO A 237 6.72 -13.59 -8.63
CA PRO A 237 8.16 -13.85 -8.83
C PRO A 237 8.79 -14.84 -7.83
N ALA A 238 8.08 -15.21 -6.75
CA ALA A 238 8.57 -16.19 -5.79
C ALA A 238 8.96 -17.53 -6.46
N PRO A 239 10.17 -18.05 -6.19
CA PRO A 239 10.62 -19.34 -6.70
C PRO A 239 9.80 -20.50 -6.11
N GLN A 240 9.87 -21.68 -6.73
CA GLN A 240 9.04 -22.83 -6.34
C GLN A 240 9.36 -23.31 -4.92
N GLU A 241 10.62 -23.23 -4.52
CA GLU A 241 11.14 -23.63 -3.22
C GLU A 241 10.60 -22.71 -2.11
N LEU A 242 10.57 -21.39 -2.35
CA LEU A 242 9.90 -20.44 -1.44
C LEU A 242 8.42 -20.77 -1.31
N ARG A 243 7.73 -21.05 -2.43
CA ARG A 243 6.31 -21.41 -2.41
C ARG A 243 6.06 -22.73 -1.66
N ALA A 244 6.99 -23.69 -1.75
CA ALA A 244 6.94 -24.93 -0.98
C ALA A 244 7.10 -24.65 0.53
N ALA A 245 8.10 -23.86 0.92
CA ALA A 245 8.30 -23.45 2.33
C ALA A 245 7.08 -22.72 2.90
N ILE A 246 6.43 -21.85 2.10
CA ILE A 246 5.19 -21.17 2.48
C ILE A 246 4.03 -22.15 2.67
N ARG A 247 3.93 -23.19 1.83
CA ARG A 247 2.94 -24.26 1.99
C ARG A 247 3.18 -25.05 3.28
N GLU A 248 4.44 -25.33 3.61
CA GLU A 248 4.82 -25.99 4.87
C GLU A 248 4.47 -25.11 6.08
N ALA A 249 4.76 -23.80 6.00
CA ALA A 249 4.38 -22.83 7.02
C ALA A 249 2.86 -22.73 7.19
N SER A 250 2.10 -22.81 6.09
CA SER A 250 0.65 -22.91 6.17
C SER A 250 0.20 -24.20 6.87
N GLY A 251 0.85 -25.32 6.59
CA GLY A 251 0.59 -26.59 7.29
C GLY A 251 0.92 -26.50 8.79
N PHE A 252 1.93 -25.72 9.18
CA PHE A 252 2.22 -25.42 10.58
C PHE A 252 1.09 -24.63 11.24
N CYS A 253 0.58 -23.58 10.61
CA CYS A 253 -0.57 -22.82 11.13
C CYS A 253 -1.82 -23.71 11.26
N ASP A 254 -2.11 -24.55 10.24
CA ASP A 254 -3.25 -25.46 10.25
C ASP A 254 -3.21 -26.43 11.45
N ARG A 255 -2.03 -26.96 11.79
CA ARG A 255 -1.84 -27.82 12.99
C ARG A 255 -2.11 -27.11 14.31
N HIS A 256 -2.04 -25.78 14.31
CA HIS A 256 -2.33 -24.93 15.48
C HIS A 256 -3.71 -24.26 15.40
N GLY A 257 -4.58 -24.69 14.47
CA GLY A 257 -5.94 -24.19 14.35
C GLY A 257 -6.05 -22.78 13.76
N GLU A 258 -5.04 -22.33 13.03
CA GLU A 258 -4.95 -20.98 12.47
C GLU A 258 -4.68 -20.99 10.97
N ARG A 259 -5.12 -19.94 10.26
CA ARG A 259 -4.81 -19.75 8.84
C ARG A 259 -3.58 -18.86 8.69
N LEU A 260 -2.68 -19.20 7.77
CA LEU A 260 -1.45 -18.44 7.52
C LEU A 260 -1.73 -16.95 7.26
N GLU A 261 -2.68 -16.64 6.40
CA GLU A 261 -3.04 -15.26 6.04
C GLU A 261 -3.59 -14.46 7.22
N VAL A 262 -4.23 -15.10 8.21
CA VAL A 262 -4.74 -14.42 9.41
C VAL A 262 -3.56 -14.00 10.30
N ILE A 263 -2.61 -14.91 10.51
CA ILE A 263 -1.40 -14.64 11.28
C ILE A 263 -0.52 -13.61 10.57
N ALA A 264 -0.28 -13.79 9.27
CA ALA A 264 0.54 -12.91 8.46
C ALA A 264 -0.04 -11.49 8.36
N LEU A 265 -1.34 -11.36 8.10
CA LEU A 265 -2.01 -10.06 8.01
C LEU A 265 -1.93 -9.31 9.34
N ARG A 266 -2.32 -9.95 10.45
CA ARG A 266 -2.28 -9.31 11.76
C ARG A 266 -0.85 -8.95 12.15
N TRP A 267 0.11 -9.87 11.98
CA TRP A 267 1.51 -9.61 12.31
C TRP A 267 2.05 -8.40 11.56
N ALA A 268 1.80 -8.31 10.25
CA ALA A 268 2.32 -7.24 9.41
C ALA A 268 1.68 -5.89 9.78
N LEU A 269 0.36 -5.83 9.91
CA LEU A 269 -0.35 -4.60 10.31
C LEU A 269 0.08 -4.14 11.71
N GLU A 270 -0.02 -5.02 12.71
CA GLU A 270 0.23 -4.69 14.12
C GLU A 270 1.70 -4.33 14.39
N SER A 271 2.63 -5.05 13.77
CA SER A 271 4.06 -4.78 13.94
C SER A 271 4.50 -3.54 13.16
N TRP A 272 3.93 -3.28 11.98
CA TRP A 272 4.30 -2.12 11.18
C TRP A 272 3.82 -0.81 11.79
N LEU A 273 2.66 -0.79 12.47
CA LEU A 273 2.20 0.39 13.21
C LEU A 273 3.29 0.97 14.12
N SER A 274 4.02 0.10 14.83
CA SER A 274 5.10 0.49 15.71
C SER A 274 6.43 0.64 14.99
N ALA A 275 6.83 -0.34 14.15
CA ALA A 275 8.12 -0.33 13.49
C ALA A 275 8.26 0.85 12.52
N GLY A 276 7.19 1.16 11.78
CA GLY A 276 7.11 2.26 10.82
C GLY A 276 6.81 3.62 11.44
N ALA A 277 6.59 3.75 12.76
CA ALA A 277 6.16 4.99 13.40
C ALA A 277 7.09 6.20 13.11
N ALA A 278 8.40 5.96 12.99
CA ALA A 278 9.36 7.02 12.67
C ALA A 278 9.15 7.64 11.28
N VAL A 279 8.53 6.90 10.35
CA VAL A 279 8.20 7.26 8.97
C VAL A 279 6.70 6.99 8.69
N GLY A 280 5.86 7.26 9.69
CA GLY A 280 4.43 6.99 9.66
C GLY A 280 3.57 8.23 9.43
N SER A 281 2.31 8.17 9.85
CA SER A 281 1.38 9.29 9.78
C SER A 281 0.49 9.40 11.01
N LYS A 282 -0.04 10.60 11.25
CA LYS A 282 -1.04 10.92 12.29
C LYS A 282 -2.46 11.08 11.74
N GLY A 283 -2.71 10.70 10.50
CA GLY A 283 -4.05 10.77 9.92
C GLY A 283 -5.07 9.94 10.70
N ASP A 284 -6.35 10.24 10.46
CA ASP A 284 -7.46 9.59 11.13
C ASP A 284 -7.41 8.07 10.95
N LEU A 285 -7.85 7.38 11.99
CA LEU A 285 -7.94 5.94 12.02
C LEU A 285 -9.18 5.49 11.25
N ALA A 286 -9.04 4.40 10.49
CA ALA A 286 -10.20 3.67 10.03
C ALA A 286 -10.84 2.95 11.22
N SER A 287 -11.84 3.55 11.86
CA SER A 287 -12.39 3.06 13.14
C SER A 287 -12.91 1.61 13.04
N GLY A 288 -13.28 1.14 11.86
CA GLY A 288 -13.95 -0.15 11.68
C GLY A 288 -15.34 -0.19 12.31
N VAL A 289 -15.85 0.95 12.78
CA VAL A 289 -17.23 1.12 13.26
C VAL A 289 -17.97 1.94 12.21
N PRO A 290 -19.09 1.44 11.67
CA PRO A 290 -19.86 2.16 10.66
C PRO A 290 -20.15 3.61 11.06
N TRP A 291 -19.89 4.54 10.13
CA TRP A 291 -20.19 5.97 10.25
C TRP A 291 -19.49 6.68 11.41
N THR A 292 -18.42 6.09 11.93
CA THR A 292 -17.67 6.63 13.06
C THR A 292 -16.28 7.05 12.63
N GLU A 293 -15.98 8.32 12.77
CA GLU A 293 -14.63 8.84 12.62
C GLU A 293 -13.86 8.70 13.92
N GLU A 294 -12.57 8.41 13.83
CA GLU A 294 -11.71 8.22 15.00
C GLU A 294 -10.35 8.85 14.75
N ALA A 295 -10.07 9.96 15.43
CA ALA A 295 -8.80 10.67 15.29
C ALA A 295 -7.64 9.91 15.94
N ASN A 296 -6.41 10.15 15.46
CA ASN A 296 -5.19 9.50 15.96
C ASN A 296 -4.92 9.74 17.46
N GLU A 297 -5.43 10.84 18.02
CA GLU A 297 -5.36 11.16 19.46
C GLU A 297 -6.01 10.08 20.33
N ALA A 298 -7.02 9.38 19.81
CA ALA A 298 -7.69 8.28 20.51
C ALA A 298 -6.72 7.14 20.89
N VAL A 299 -5.63 6.98 20.12
CA VAL A 299 -4.57 5.98 20.36
C VAL A 299 -3.23 6.58 20.76
N GLY A 300 -3.24 7.86 21.17
CA GLY A 300 -2.08 8.54 21.78
C GLY A 300 -1.43 9.66 20.95
N GLY A 301 -1.91 9.95 19.74
CA GLY A 301 -1.45 11.12 18.94
C GLY A 301 -0.07 10.97 18.29
N GLY A 302 0.52 9.77 18.37
CA GLY A 302 1.80 9.42 17.76
C GLY A 302 1.65 8.99 16.31
N LYS A 303 2.70 9.19 15.50
CA LYS A 303 2.74 8.64 14.14
C LYS A 303 2.63 7.12 14.19
N LEU A 304 1.81 6.57 13.32
CA LEU A 304 1.62 5.15 13.11
C LEU A 304 2.14 4.76 11.73
N GLY A 305 2.84 3.63 11.63
CA GLY A 305 3.25 3.09 10.33
C GLY A 305 2.05 2.89 9.40
N VAL A 306 2.19 3.31 8.15
CA VAL A 306 1.10 3.29 7.15
C VAL A 306 1.12 1.97 6.39
N SER A 307 -0.01 1.29 6.27
CA SER A 307 -0.16 0.03 5.51
C SER A 307 -1.16 0.16 4.36
N VAL A 308 -0.92 -0.55 3.27
CA VAL A 308 -1.82 -0.60 2.09
C VAL A 308 -2.41 -2.01 1.95
N MET A 309 -3.66 -2.18 2.38
CA MET A 309 -4.41 -3.45 2.26
C MET A 309 -4.94 -3.67 0.86
N GLY A 310 -5.18 -4.92 0.47
CA GLY A 310 -5.85 -5.26 -0.78
C GLY A 310 -6.94 -6.29 -0.51
N VAL A 311 -8.14 -6.04 -1.04
CA VAL A 311 -9.31 -6.93 -0.92
C VAL A 311 -10.06 -6.97 -2.25
N SER A 312 -10.67 -8.11 -2.56
CA SER A 312 -11.42 -8.33 -3.79
C SER A 312 -12.93 -8.43 -3.56
N ASN A 313 -13.39 -8.59 -2.31
CA ASN A 313 -14.83 -8.75 -2.00
C ASN A 313 -15.15 -8.28 -0.57
N GLY A 314 -16.45 -8.18 -0.27
CA GLY A 314 -16.94 -7.63 1.00
C GLY A 314 -16.53 -8.46 2.22
N GLU A 315 -16.45 -9.79 2.08
CA GLU A 315 -16.03 -10.68 3.17
C GLU A 315 -14.56 -10.46 3.55
N GLU A 316 -13.69 -10.28 2.56
CA GLU A 316 -12.28 -9.93 2.78
C GLU A 316 -12.12 -8.56 3.44
N LEU A 317 -12.91 -7.57 3.01
CA LEU A 317 -12.95 -6.24 3.63
C LEU A 317 -13.39 -6.33 5.10
N GLU A 318 -14.51 -7.01 5.38
CA GLU A 318 -15.04 -7.17 6.72
C GLU A 318 -14.02 -7.83 7.66
N LYS A 319 -13.44 -8.97 7.23
CA LYS A 319 -12.42 -9.68 8.03
C LYS A 319 -11.17 -8.84 8.26
N THR A 320 -10.72 -8.09 7.25
CA THR A 320 -9.57 -7.18 7.40
C THR A 320 -9.87 -6.07 8.40
N MET A 321 -11.08 -5.50 8.35
CA MET A 321 -11.50 -4.46 9.28
C MET A 321 -11.70 -4.99 10.70
N GLN A 322 -12.16 -6.23 10.90
CA GLN A 322 -12.21 -6.88 12.21
C GLN A 322 -10.80 -7.07 12.81
N VAL A 323 -9.83 -7.51 12.00
CA VAL A 323 -8.42 -7.62 12.41
C VAL A 323 -7.87 -6.25 12.78
N TRP A 324 -8.08 -5.25 11.93
CA TRP A 324 -7.64 -3.88 12.17
C TRP A 324 -8.25 -3.27 13.44
N GLN A 325 -9.56 -3.41 13.62
CA GLN A 325 -10.27 -2.92 14.79
C GLN A 325 -9.72 -3.58 16.07
N SER A 326 -9.46 -4.89 16.05
CA SER A 326 -8.82 -5.58 17.16
C SER A 326 -7.42 -5.02 17.43
N ILE A 327 -6.60 -4.77 16.41
CA ILE A 327 -5.27 -4.18 16.59
C ILE A 327 -5.37 -2.82 17.29
N LEU A 328 -6.29 -1.96 16.87
CA LEU A 328 -6.54 -0.67 17.51
C LEU A 328 -6.97 -0.81 18.97
N ASP A 329 -7.79 -1.83 19.29
CA ASP A 329 -8.15 -2.12 20.68
C ASP A 329 -6.95 -2.53 21.53
N GLY A 330 -5.87 -3.03 20.93
CA GLY A 330 -4.62 -3.35 21.63
C GLY A 330 -3.73 -2.13 21.91
N LEU A 331 -4.08 -0.95 21.40
CA LEU A 331 -3.33 0.29 21.59
C LEU A 331 -3.75 1.04 22.87
N LYS A 332 -3.06 2.14 23.15
CA LYS A 332 -3.41 3.06 24.25
C LYS A 332 -4.85 3.56 24.04
N GLY A 333 -5.66 3.61 25.10
CA GLY A 333 -7.07 4.00 25.01
C GLY A 333 -8.00 2.91 24.46
N GLY A 334 -7.49 1.69 24.25
CA GLY A 334 -8.25 0.58 23.66
C GLY A 334 -9.47 0.14 24.46
N LYS A 335 -9.44 0.21 25.80
CA LYS A 335 -10.61 -0.14 26.63
C LYS A 335 -11.77 0.81 26.38
N GLU A 336 -11.49 2.11 26.44
CA GLU A 336 -12.46 3.17 26.20
C GLU A 336 -13.01 3.07 24.77
N ARG A 337 -12.14 2.71 23.82
CA ARG A 337 -12.50 2.46 22.43
C ARG A 337 -13.47 1.29 22.26
N CYS A 338 -13.21 0.13 22.89
CA CYS A 338 -14.13 -1.01 22.87
C CYS A 338 -15.53 -0.58 23.34
N ILE A 339 -15.60 0.11 24.49
CA ILE A 339 -16.87 0.60 25.06
C ILE A 339 -17.58 1.55 24.08
N ARG A 340 -16.85 2.52 23.51
CA ARG A 340 -17.40 3.49 22.55
C ARG A 340 -17.96 2.82 21.28
N ALA A 341 -17.35 1.71 20.87
CA ALA A 341 -17.77 0.89 19.75
C ALA A 341 -18.93 -0.08 20.10
N GLY A 342 -19.51 0.00 21.31
CA GLY A 342 -20.56 -0.91 21.76
C GLY A 342 -20.08 -2.34 22.05
N ARG A 343 -18.76 -2.52 22.24
CA ARG A 343 -18.09 -3.80 22.47
C ARG A 343 -17.66 -3.96 23.92
N TRP A 344 -17.29 -5.17 24.31
CA TRP A 344 -16.97 -5.50 25.71
C TRP A 344 -15.58 -4.96 26.06
N GLU A 345 -15.40 -4.42 27.27
CA GLU A 345 -14.06 -3.95 27.72
C GLU A 345 -12.99 -5.05 27.67
N ARG A 346 -13.41 -6.32 27.78
CA ARG A 346 -12.54 -7.50 27.68
C ARG A 346 -11.99 -7.72 26.27
N ASP A 347 -12.54 -7.09 25.25
CA ASP A 347 -12.01 -7.17 23.88
C ASP A 347 -10.62 -6.52 23.77
N HIS A 348 -10.32 -5.54 24.61
CA HIS A 348 -8.96 -5.00 24.79
C HIS A 348 -8.00 -6.08 25.29
N GLU A 349 -8.38 -6.81 26.35
CA GLU A 349 -7.57 -7.91 26.89
C GLU A 349 -7.43 -9.05 25.88
N TRP A 350 -8.51 -9.37 25.16
CA TRP A 350 -8.48 -10.33 24.06
C TRP A 350 -7.48 -9.91 23.00
N SER A 351 -7.47 -8.64 22.59
CA SER A 351 -6.52 -8.15 21.59
C SER A 351 -5.07 -8.26 22.08
N LEU A 352 -4.79 -7.88 23.33
CA LEU A 352 -3.44 -8.03 23.90
C LEU A 352 -2.98 -9.49 23.95
N ASN A 353 -3.88 -10.42 24.28
CA ASN A 353 -3.59 -11.85 24.27
C ASN A 353 -3.43 -12.39 22.85
N ARG A 354 -4.25 -11.91 21.91
CA ARG A 354 -4.15 -12.28 20.50
C ARG A 354 -2.85 -11.83 19.88
N LYS A 355 -2.35 -10.62 20.22
CA LYS A 355 -1.01 -10.16 19.84
C LYS A 355 0.07 -11.14 20.26
N LYS A 356 0.05 -11.60 21.52
CA LYS A 356 1.03 -12.59 22.03
C LYS A 356 0.94 -13.91 21.26
N ALA A 357 -0.27 -14.41 21.03
CA ALA A 357 -0.48 -15.65 20.27
C ALA A 357 0.03 -15.54 18.82
N VAL A 358 -0.25 -14.42 18.15
CA VAL A 358 0.25 -14.14 16.79
C VAL A 358 1.78 -14.07 16.76
N LEU A 359 2.43 -13.47 17.76
CA LEU A 359 3.89 -13.43 17.82
C LEU A 359 4.51 -14.83 17.96
N ILE A 360 3.95 -15.69 18.81
CA ILE A 360 4.43 -17.07 18.98
C ILE A 360 4.27 -17.86 17.67
N LEU A 361 3.11 -17.74 17.01
CA LEU A 361 2.88 -18.42 15.74
C LEU A 361 3.74 -17.85 14.61
N ALA A 362 4.01 -16.55 14.62
CA ALA A 362 4.89 -15.88 13.68
C ALA A 362 6.33 -16.38 13.80
N GLU A 363 6.83 -16.59 15.02
CA GLU A 363 8.13 -17.22 15.28
C GLU A 363 8.18 -18.62 14.68
N GLY A 364 7.19 -19.47 14.98
CA GLY A 364 7.10 -20.82 14.41
C GLY A 364 6.99 -20.84 12.87
N VAL A 365 6.23 -19.91 12.27
CA VAL A 365 6.20 -19.74 10.82
C VAL A 365 7.59 -19.40 10.27
N ARG A 366 8.29 -18.45 10.89
CA ARG A 366 9.64 -18.05 10.45
C ARG A 366 10.67 -19.17 10.63
N GLU A 367 10.54 -20.00 11.66
CA GLU A 367 11.35 -21.22 11.83
C GLU A 367 11.13 -22.20 10.67
N VAL A 368 9.87 -22.43 10.26
CA VAL A 368 9.56 -23.29 9.11
C VAL A 368 10.10 -22.70 7.80
N LEU A 369 10.03 -21.38 7.63
CA LEU A 369 10.58 -20.73 6.43
C LEU A 369 12.10 -20.85 6.34
N GLY A 370 12.83 -20.94 7.47
CA GLY A 370 14.27 -21.16 7.49
C GLY A 370 15.05 -20.12 6.68
N GLU A 371 15.82 -20.56 5.69
CA GLU A 371 16.62 -19.69 4.81
C GLU A 371 15.77 -18.72 3.97
N TRP A 372 14.48 -18.99 3.81
CA TRP A 372 13.55 -18.13 3.07
C TRP A 372 13.11 -16.90 3.86
N VAL A 373 13.45 -16.80 5.15
CA VAL A 373 13.23 -15.58 5.92
C VAL A 373 14.04 -14.43 5.32
N ASP A 374 13.36 -13.31 5.09
CA ASP A 374 13.92 -12.09 4.50
C ASP A 374 14.49 -12.28 3.07
N TYR A 375 14.15 -13.39 2.40
CA TYR A 375 14.43 -13.57 0.97
C TYR A 375 13.76 -12.46 0.15
N THR A 376 14.50 -11.95 -0.82
CA THR A 376 14.04 -11.01 -1.84
C THR A 376 14.38 -11.55 -3.21
N TRP A 377 13.52 -11.33 -4.21
CA TRP A 377 13.81 -11.66 -5.61
C TRP A 377 14.48 -10.49 -6.33
N GLU A 378 15.01 -10.73 -7.53
CA GLU A 378 15.53 -9.66 -8.38
C GLU A 378 14.37 -8.88 -9.02
N SER A 379 14.48 -7.55 -9.03
CA SER A 379 13.56 -6.65 -9.73
C SER A 379 14.38 -5.44 -10.22
N PRO A 380 14.37 -5.15 -11.53
CA PRO A 380 13.87 -6.01 -12.60
C PRO A 380 14.72 -7.30 -12.74
N PRO A 381 14.25 -8.31 -13.50
CA PRO A 381 15.11 -9.41 -13.92
C PRO A 381 16.35 -8.90 -14.67
N PRO A 382 17.52 -9.57 -14.60
CA PRO A 382 18.76 -9.11 -15.22
C PRO A 382 18.69 -8.90 -16.74
N ASP A 383 17.77 -9.60 -17.41
CA ASP A 383 17.53 -9.56 -18.85
C ASP A 383 16.40 -8.61 -19.26
N PHE A 384 15.85 -7.84 -18.32
CA PHE A 384 14.81 -6.88 -18.61
C PHE A 384 15.28 -5.80 -19.58
N VAL A 385 14.45 -5.51 -20.58
CA VAL A 385 14.64 -4.37 -21.48
C VAL A 385 13.32 -3.62 -21.60
N ASN A 386 13.35 -2.32 -21.35
CA ASN A 386 12.20 -1.45 -21.55
C ASN A 386 11.92 -1.31 -23.06
N GLU A 387 10.73 -1.70 -23.49
CA GLU A 387 10.35 -1.69 -24.91
C GLU A 387 10.39 -0.29 -25.53
N ARG A 388 10.11 0.77 -24.75
CA ARG A 388 10.14 2.14 -25.28
C ARG A 388 11.54 2.68 -25.56
N ASP A 389 12.57 2.17 -24.89
CA ASP A 389 13.93 2.60 -25.17
C ASP A 389 14.40 2.05 -26.53
N LYS A 390 13.92 0.84 -26.91
CA LYS A 390 14.14 0.29 -28.25
C LYS A 390 13.48 1.10 -29.35
N ASP A 391 12.30 1.65 -29.08
CA ASP A 391 11.57 2.47 -30.06
C ASP A 391 12.28 3.82 -30.26
N ARG A 392 12.84 4.41 -29.20
CA ARG A 392 13.61 5.66 -29.26
C ARG A 392 14.96 5.51 -29.98
N GLU A 393 15.61 4.36 -29.88
CA GLU A 393 16.84 4.05 -30.64
C GLU A 393 16.60 3.80 -32.14
N GLN A 394 15.33 3.60 -32.55
CA GLN A 394 14.92 3.35 -33.93
C GLN A 394 14.30 4.59 -34.61
N GLU A 395 14.11 5.70 -33.89
CA GLU A 395 13.72 6.98 -34.50
C GLU A 395 14.95 7.69 -35.10
N PRO A 396 14.92 8.04 -36.41
CA PRO A 396 16.08 8.53 -37.17
C PRO A 396 16.57 9.94 -36.79
#